data_AF-A0A0B4XRP9-F1
#
_entry.id   AF-A0A0B4XRP9-F1
#
_cell.length_a   1.000
_cell.length_b   1.000
_cell.length_c   1.000
_cell.angle_alpha   90.00
_cell.angle_beta   90.00
_cell.angle_gamma   90.00
#
_symmetry.space_group_name_H-M   'P 1'
#
loop_
_entity.id
_entity.type
_entity.pdbx_description
1 polymer ?
#
loop_
_entity_poly.entity_id
_entity_poly.type
_entity_poly.pdbx_seq_one_letter_code
_entity_poly.pdbx_strand_id
1 'polypeptide(L)'
;MLAKMTAKNQLTLPKAAVEAAGNPEYFEIEVRAGQLLLTPVRLQRADAVRARLAELSLTEDDLADAVAWARRAAAPVREVAEPAARYGKARPAKPRKPRT
;
A
#
# COMPACT_ATOMS: atom_id res chain seq x y z
N MET A 1 9.25 -22.71 16.23
CA MET A 1 9.94 -21.79 17.19
C MET A 1 10.09 -20.44 16.52
N LEU A 2 9.62 -19.35 17.13
CA LEU A 2 9.75 -18.02 16.54
C LEU A 2 11.14 -17.43 16.86
N ALA A 3 11.92 -17.08 15.83
CA ALA A 3 13.25 -16.51 16.01
C ALA A 3 13.36 -15.16 15.30
N LYS A 4 13.95 -14.18 15.99
CA LYS A 4 14.30 -12.89 15.41
C LYS A 4 15.72 -12.98 14.86
N MET A 5 15.95 -12.52 13.64
CA MET A 5 17.32 -12.30 13.14
C MET A 5 18.01 -11.25 14.01
N THR A 6 19.08 -11.63 14.69
CA THR A 6 19.90 -10.73 15.51
C THR A 6 21.36 -10.86 15.09
N ALA A 7 22.17 -9.82 15.36
CA ALA A 7 23.60 -9.79 14.99
C ALA A 7 24.45 -10.91 15.63
N LYS A 8 23.93 -11.62 16.65
CA LYS A 8 24.65 -12.70 17.34
C LYS A 8 24.36 -14.09 16.79
N ASN A 9 23.20 -14.28 16.14
CA ASN A 9 22.74 -15.56 15.57
C ASN A 9 22.38 -15.39 14.09
N GLN A 10 23.31 -14.86 13.29
CA GLN A 10 23.06 -14.57 11.87
C GLN A 10 23.18 -15.83 11.01
N LEU A 11 22.11 -16.15 10.28
CA LEU A 11 22.13 -17.06 9.14
C LEU A 11 22.13 -16.21 7.86
N THR A 12 23.18 -16.33 7.05
CA THR A 12 23.25 -15.64 5.77
C THR A 12 22.51 -16.44 4.70
N LEU A 13 21.49 -15.84 4.08
CA LEU A 13 20.72 -16.43 3.00
C LEU A 13 21.01 -15.71 1.67
N PRO A 14 20.98 -16.40 0.53
CA PRO A 14 21.05 -15.75 -0.78
C PRO A 14 19.89 -14.75 -0.95
N LYS A 15 20.19 -13.57 -1.51
CA LYS A 15 19.20 -12.52 -1.74
C LYS A 15 17.97 -13.01 -2.51
N ALA A 16 18.20 -13.78 -3.58
CA ALA A 16 17.13 -14.35 -4.39
C ALA A 16 16.16 -15.26 -3.59
N ALA A 17 16.66 -15.98 -2.58
CA ALA A 17 15.83 -16.85 -1.74
C ALA A 17 14.93 -16.03 -0.80
N VAL A 18 15.46 -14.94 -0.25
CA VAL A 18 14.70 -14.02 0.63
C VAL A 18 13.63 -13.27 -0.17
N GLU A 19 13.95 -12.85 -1.39
CA GLU A 19 13.00 -12.20 -2.30
C GLU A 19 11.88 -13.15 -2.72
N ALA A 20 12.21 -14.40 -3.09
CA ALA A 20 11.23 -15.43 -3.42
C ALA A 20 10.29 -15.74 -2.23
N ALA A 21 10.80 -15.63 -1.00
CA ALA A 21 10.01 -15.76 0.23
C ALA A 21 9.19 -14.50 0.59
N GLY A 22 9.26 -13.43 -0.21
CA GLY A 22 8.47 -12.22 -0.04
C GLY A 22 9.05 -11.19 0.93
N ASN A 23 10.39 -11.15 1.08
CA ASN A 23 11.13 -10.25 1.96
C ASN A 23 10.60 -10.17 3.41
N PRO A 24 10.45 -11.32 4.10
CA PRO A 24 9.98 -11.33 5.47
C PRO A 24 11.04 -10.83 6.46
N GLU A 25 10.59 -10.12 7.50
CA GLU A 25 11.45 -9.67 8.61
C GLU A 25 11.64 -10.76 9.68
N TYR A 26 10.73 -11.74 9.75
CA TYR A 26 10.70 -12.79 10.77
C TYR A 26 10.46 -14.15 10.13
N PHE A 27 11.06 -15.17 10.74
CA PHE A 27 10.85 -16.55 10.35
C PHE A 27 10.49 -17.39 11.58
N GLU A 28 9.56 -18.30 11.37
CA GLU A 28 9.46 -19.48 12.22
C GLU A 28 10.49 -20.50 11.78
N ILE A 29 11.24 -21.02 12.74
CA ILE A 29 12.27 -22.03 12.55
C ILE A 29 11.79 -23.35 13.14
N GLU A 30 11.88 -24.39 12.33
CA GLU A 30 11.71 -25.78 12.76
C GLU A 30 12.86 -26.64 12.27
N VAL A 31 13.25 -27.65 13.07
CA VAL A 31 14.17 -28.68 12.64
C VAL A 31 13.35 -29.91 12.25
N ARG A 32 13.40 -30.32 10.98
CA ARG A 32 12.73 -31.53 10.49
C ARG A 32 13.76 -32.42 9.81
N ALA A 33 13.97 -33.63 10.33
CA ALA A 33 14.92 -34.60 9.78
C ALA A 33 16.33 -34.02 9.51
N GLY A 34 16.82 -33.16 10.41
CA GLY A 34 18.12 -32.50 10.27
C GLY A 34 18.15 -31.28 9.33
N GLN A 35 17.01 -30.90 8.74
CA GLN A 35 16.87 -29.71 7.92
C GLN A 35 16.24 -28.56 8.71
N LEU A 36 16.71 -27.34 8.47
CA LEU A 36 16.08 -26.12 8.98
C LEU A 36 14.97 -25.68 8.01
N LEU A 37 13.72 -25.73 8.47
CA LEU A 37 12.59 -25.16 7.76
C LEU A 37 12.39 -23.72 8.24
N LEU A 38 12.49 -22.79 7.30
CA LEU A 38 12.34 -21.35 7.53
C LEU A 38 11.00 -20.92 6.91
N THR A 39 9.99 -20.74 7.76
CA THR A 39 8.67 -20.30 7.33
C THR A 39 8.54 -18.80 7.54
N PRO A 40 8.34 -17.99 6.48
CA PRO A 40 8.10 -16.56 6.61
C PRO A 40 6.91 -16.27 7.53
N VAL A 41 7.13 -15.47 8.58
CA VAL A 41 6.06 -15.02 9.47
C VAL A 41 5.93 -13.51 9.35
N ARG A 42 4.72 -13.04 9.06
CA ARG A 42 4.38 -11.62 9.20
C ARG A 42 3.91 -11.41 10.63
N LEU A 43 4.68 -10.66 11.43
CA LEU A 43 4.16 -10.17 12.70
C LEU A 43 3.02 -9.20 12.39
N GLN A 44 1.78 -9.69 12.46
CA GLN A 44 0.62 -8.87 12.21
C GLN A 44 0.46 -7.89 13.37
N ARG A 45 0.88 -6.64 13.16
CA ARG A 45 0.46 -5.52 14.02
C ARG A 45 -1.07 -5.35 14.01
N ALA A 46 -1.79 -5.99 13.08
CA ALA A 46 -3.24 -5.99 13.03
C ALA A 46 -3.88 -6.52 14.32
N ASP A 47 -3.29 -7.51 14.99
CA ASP A 47 -3.81 -7.99 16.28
C ASP A 47 -3.61 -6.95 17.38
N ALA A 48 -2.45 -6.29 17.41
CA ALA A 48 -2.22 -5.16 18.30
C ALA A 48 -3.17 -3.98 18.01
N VAL A 49 -3.45 -3.70 16.74
CA VAL A 49 -4.43 -2.68 16.32
C VAL A 49 -5.85 -3.09 16.73
N ARG A 50 -6.26 -4.35 16.52
CA ARG A 50 -7.57 -4.88 16.93
C ARG A 50 -7.73 -4.87 18.45
N ALA A 51 -6.69 -5.23 19.20
CA ALA A 51 -6.68 -5.16 20.66
C ALA A 51 -6.81 -3.72 21.14
N ARG A 52 -6.09 -2.77 20.52
CA ARG A 52 -6.23 -1.33 20.83
C ARG A 52 -7.62 -0.79 20.48
N LEU A 53 -8.19 -1.20 19.34
CA LEU A 53 -9.55 -0.82 18.96
C LEU A 53 -10.60 -1.39 19.93
N ALA A 54 -10.41 -2.60 20.44
CA ALA A 54 -11.28 -3.19 21.46
C ALA A 54 -11.15 -2.47 22.81
N GLU A 55 -9.94 -2.03 23.18
CA GLU A 55 -9.69 -1.26 24.41
C GLU A 55 -10.33 0.14 24.37
N LEU A 56 -10.40 0.76 23.18
CA LEU A 56 -10.97 2.09 22.97
C LEU A 56 -12.48 2.19 23.23
N SER A 57 -13.17 1.09 23.53
CA SER A 57 -14.59 1.07 23.94
C SER A 57 -15.49 1.91 23.05
N LEU A 58 -15.24 1.84 21.73
CA LEU A 58 -15.96 2.60 20.71
C LEU A 58 -17.44 2.24 20.75
N THR A 59 -18.27 3.28 20.81
CA THR A 59 -19.72 3.19 20.85
C THR A 59 -20.33 3.37 19.46
N GLU A 60 -21.63 3.11 19.31
CA GLU A 60 -22.35 3.36 18.06
C GLU A 60 -22.30 4.84 17.64
N ASP A 61 -22.26 5.75 18.62
CA ASP A 61 -22.15 7.19 18.39
C ASP A 61 -20.78 7.56 17.79
N ASP A 62 -19.69 6.97 18.31
CA ASP A 62 -18.34 7.17 17.77
C ASP A 62 -18.24 6.71 16.30
N LEU A 63 -18.95 5.61 15.97
CA LEU A 63 -19.02 5.10 14.60
C LEU A 63 -19.84 6.03 13.69
N ALA A 64 -20.97 6.55 14.18
CA ALA A 64 -21.81 7.50 13.45
C ALA A 64 -21.04 8.79 13.14
N ASP A 65 -20.30 9.33 14.11
CA ASP A 65 -19.48 10.52 13.96
C ASP A 65 -18.33 10.30 12.97
N ALA A 66 -17.66 9.15 13.04
CA ALA A 66 -16.60 8.79 12.10
C ALA A 66 -17.13 8.69 10.65
N VAL A 67 -18.31 8.08 10.45
CA VAL A 67 -18.95 7.98 9.13
C VAL A 67 -19.40 9.35 8.62
N ALA A 68 -19.98 10.19 9.47
CA ALA A 68 -20.36 11.55 9.13
C ALA A 68 -19.15 12.40 8.73
N TRP A 69 -18.05 12.27 9.47
CA TRP A 69 -16.77 12.92 9.16
C TRP A 69 -16.20 12.45 7.81
N ALA A 70 -16.12 11.14 7.57
CA ALA A 70 -15.59 10.60 6.32
C ALA A 70 -16.41 11.04 5.10
N ARG A 71 -17.75 11.11 5.23
CA ARG A 71 -18.64 11.56 4.16
C ARG A 71 -18.57 13.07 3.90
N ARG A 72 -18.18 13.89 4.87
CA ARG A 72 -17.88 15.31 4.65
C ARG A 72 -16.64 15.52 3.78
N ALA A 73 -15.63 14.65 3.90
CA ALA A 73 -14.44 14.68 3.07
C ALA A 73 -14.69 14.19 1.62
N ALA A 74 -15.74 13.39 1.41
CA ALA A 74 -16.22 12.95 0.11
C ALA A 74 -17.24 13.93 -0.52
N ALA A 75 -17.15 15.23 -0.22
CA ALA A 75 -17.85 16.23 -1.01
C ALA A 75 -17.44 16.04 -2.48
N PRO A 76 -18.40 15.92 -3.43
CA PRO A 76 -18.05 15.78 -4.83
C PRO A 76 -17.19 16.97 -5.20
N VAL A 77 -16.04 16.71 -5.80
CA VAL A 77 -15.29 17.73 -6.54
C VAL A 77 -16.33 18.35 -7.46
N ARG A 78 -16.76 19.59 -7.16
CA ARG A 78 -17.58 20.34 -8.10
C ARG A 78 -16.69 20.48 -9.31
N GLU A 79 -16.93 19.67 -10.34
CA GLU A 79 -16.34 19.91 -11.65
C GLU A 79 -16.68 21.36 -12.00
N VAL A 80 -15.67 22.21 -11.93
CA VAL A 80 -15.80 23.61 -12.32
C VAL A 80 -16.05 23.54 -13.81
N ALA A 81 -17.28 23.79 -14.23
CA ALA A 81 -17.65 23.80 -15.64
C ALA A 81 -16.84 24.91 -16.33
N GLU A 82 -15.70 24.53 -16.94
CA GLU A 82 -14.97 25.45 -17.80
C GLU A 82 -15.87 25.84 -18.97
N PRO A 83 -16.09 27.15 -19.21
CA PRO A 83 -16.81 27.57 -20.39
C PRO A 83 -16.02 27.17 -21.63
N ALA A 84 -16.70 26.56 -22.60
CA ALA A 84 -16.10 26.07 -23.84
C ALA A 84 -15.21 27.15 -24.50
N ALA A 85 -13.94 26.81 -24.72
CA ALA A 85 -12.95 27.71 -25.29
C ALA A 85 -13.40 28.23 -26.68
N ARG A 86 -13.45 29.55 -26.83
CA ARG A 86 -13.90 30.24 -28.05
C ARG A 86 -12.85 30.30 -29.18
N TYR A 87 -11.83 29.46 -29.18
CA TYR A 87 -10.89 29.43 -30.30
C TYR A 87 -11.48 28.62 -31.45
N GLY A 88 -12.00 29.34 -32.45
CA GLY A 88 -12.51 28.76 -33.69
C GLY A 88 -11.45 27.91 -34.38
N LYS A 89 -11.88 26.78 -34.97
CA LYS A 89 -11.01 25.83 -35.68
C LYS A 89 -10.13 26.57 -36.69
N ALA A 90 -8.82 26.64 -36.43
CA ALA A 90 -7.86 27.19 -37.38
C ALA A 90 -7.89 26.33 -38.66
N ARG A 91 -8.15 26.99 -39.80
CA ARG A 91 -8.13 26.36 -41.13
C ARG A 91 -6.70 25.93 -41.47
N PRO A 92 -6.46 24.74 -42.04
CA PRO A 92 -5.11 24.30 -42.35
C PRO A 92 -4.48 25.18 -43.43
N ALA A 93 -3.26 25.66 -43.18
CA ALA A 93 -2.49 26.48 -44.11
C ALA A 93 -2.06 25.64 -45.32
N LYS A 94 -2.31 26.13 -46.54
CA LYS A 94 -1.87 25.49 -47.79
C LYS A 94 -0.34 25.64 -47.94
N PRO A 95 0.38 24.60 -48.41
CA PRO A 95 1.81 24.66 -48.62
C PRO A 95 2.16 25.59 -49.78
N ARG A 96 3.09 26.53 -49.57
CA ARG A 96 3.67 27.38 -50.62
C ARG A 96 4.75 26.59 -51.36
N LYS A 97 4.67 26.55 -52.69
CA LYS A 97 5.71 25.94 -53.55
C LYS A 97 6.99 26.78 -53.52
N PRO A 98 8.18 26.16 -53.58
CA PRO A 98 9.44 26.88 -53.67
C PRO A 98 9.58 27.54 -55.06
N ARG A 99 10.07 28.79 -55.09
CA ARG A 99 10.52 29.43 -56.34
C ARG A 99 11.96 28.99 -56.61
N THR A 100 12.20 28.56 -57.84
CA THR A 100 13.50 28.48 -58.53
C THR A 100 14.35 29.72 -58.34
#